data_AF-A0A2G5X7T3-F1
#
_entry.id   AF-A0A2G5X7T3-F1
#
_cell.length_a   1.000
_cell.length_b   1.000
_cell.length_c   1.000
_cell.angle_alpha   90.00
_cell.angle_beta   90.00
_cell.angle_gamma   90.00
#
_symmetry.space_group_name_H-M   'P 1'
#
loop_
_entity.id
_entity.type
_entity.pdbx_description
1 polymer ?
#
loop_
_entity_poly.entity_id
_entity_poly.type
_entity_poly.pdbx_seq_one_letter_code
_entity_poly.pdbx_strand_id
1 'polypeptide(L)' 'MVKTITFSFASNAFKGTEATETFTFEELEINENLNEKELEIEIDRIYQEWIWNKLNVSGSIVIDEPNRCQ' A
#
# COMPACT_ATOMS: atom_id res chain seq x y z
N MET A 1 13.16 -23.39 -3.53
CA MET A 1 12.32 -22.55 -4.40
C MET A 1 12.15 -21.23 -3.68
N VAL A 2 12.47 -20.11 -4.34
CA VAL A 2 12.26 -18.78 -3.72
C VAL A 2 10.76 -18.50 -3.70
N LYS A 3 10.19 -18.27 -2.52
CA LYS A 3 8.78 -17.85 -2.38
C LYS A 3 8.70 -16.33 -2.55
N THR A 4 7.76 -15.87 -3.36
CA THR A 4 7.53 -14.45 -3.64
C THR A 4 6.07 -14.09 -3.43
N ILE A 5 5.84 -12.88 -2.93
CA ILE A 5 4.51 -12.30 -2.73
C ILE A 5 4.43 -11.02 -3.57
N THR A 6 3.30 -10.80 -4.22
CA THR A 6 3.05 -9.57 -4.97
C THR A 6 1.86 -8.86 -4.36
N PHE A 7 2.07 -7.63 -3.92
CA PHE A 7 1.00 -6.73 -3.50
C PHE A 7 0.68 -5.79 -4.64
N SER A 8 -0.61 -5.60 -4.91
CA SER A 8 -1.07 -4.66 -5.92
C SER A 8 -2.36 -4.02 -5.48
N PHE A 9 -2.51 -2.72 -5.74
CA PHE A 9 -3.77 -2.03 -5.61
C PHE A 9 -3.97 -1.08 -6.80
N ALA A 10 -5.23 -0.91 -7.19
CA ALA A 10 -5.64 0.05 -8.19
C ALA A 10 -6.92 0.73 -7.70
N SER A 11 -6.95 2.06 -7.79
CA SER A 11 -8.16 2.82 -7.48
C SER A 11 -9.09 2.86 -8.68
N ASN A 12 -10.33 2.43 -8.48
CA ASN A 12 -11.38 2.62 -9.47
C ASN A 12 -11.89 4.08 -9.53
N ALA A 13 -11.64 4.86 -8.49
CA ALA A 13 -12.18 6.22 -8.34
C ALA A 13 -11.20 7.31 -8.79
N PHE A 14 -9.90 7.06 -8.68
CA PHE A 14 -8.86 8.06 -8.97
C PHE A 14 -7.89 7.55 -10.04
N LYS A 15 -7.88 8.24 -11.18
CA LYS A 15 -7.04 7.88 -12.32
C LYS A 15 -5.57 8.10 -11.98
N GLY A 16 -4.73 7.07 -12.21
CA GLY A 16 -3.30 7.11 -11.92
C GLY A 16 -2.92 6.67 -10.50
N THR A 17 -3.89 6.27 -9.68
CA THR A 17 -3.62 5.74 -8.33
C THR A 17 -3.57 4.22 -8.38
N GLU A 18 -2.39 3.69 -8.72
CA GLU A 18 -2.08 2.26 -8.69
C GLU A 18 -0.68 2.03 -8.13
N ALA A 19 -0.46 0.89 -7.48
CA ALA A 19 0.86 0.43 -7.10
C ALA A 19 0.92 -1.09 -7.23
N THR A 20 2.06 -1.62 -7.66
CA THR A 20 2.34 -3.05 -7.69
C THR A 20 3.78 -3.25 -7.27
N GLU A 21 4.00 -4.08 -6.25
CA GLU A 21 5.33 -4.39 -5.74
C GLU A 21 5.42 -5.89 -5.43
N THR A 22 6.55 -6.48 -5.82
CA THR A 22 6.84 -7.89 -5.60
C THR A 22 7.99 -8.00 -4.63
N PHE A 23 7.83 -8.85 -3.64
CA PHE A 23 8.80 -9.11 -2.59
C PHE A 23 9.09 -10.60 -2.48
N THR A 24 10.28 -10.94 -2.07
CA THR A 24 10.66 -12.27 -1.62
C THR A 24 10.31 -12.43 -0.14
N PHE A 25 10.18 -13.68 0.33
CA PHE A 25 9.99 -13.94 1.76
C PHE A 25 11.16 -13.42 2.61
N GLU A 26 12.38 -13.44 2.08
CA GLU A 26 13.57 -12.89 2.74
C GLU A 26 13.48 -11.36 2.91
N GLU A 27 13.04 -10.63 1.89
CA GLU A 27 12.85 -9.17 1.96
C GLU A 27 11.77 -8.75 2.95
N LEU A 28 10.77 -9.60 3.16
CA LEU A 28 9.69 -9.40 4.13
C LEU A 28 10.01 -9.98 5.51
N GLU A 29 11.20 -10.57 5.68
CA GLU A 29 11.62 -11.26 6.91
C GLU A 29 10.61 -12.35 7.38
N ILE A 30 9.88 -12.97 6.44
CA ILE A 30 8.87 -14.00 6.75
C ILE A 30 9.57 -15.33 7.01
N ASN A 31 9.30 -15.91 8.19
CA ASN A 31 9.81 -17.23 8.53
C ASN A 31 9.16 -18.31 7.64
N GLU A 32 9.98 -19.02 6.86
CA GLU A 32 9.49 -20.06 5.95
C GLU A 32 8.86 -21.28 6.64
N ASN A 33 9.09 -21.44 7.95
CA ASN A 33 8.57 -22.53 8.76
C ASN A 33 7.19 -22.25 9.38
N LEU A 34 6.59 -21.08 9.12
CA LEU A 34 5.24 -20.76 9.59
C LEU A 34 4.23 -21.74 8.97
N ASN A 35 3.25 -22.15 9.77
CA ASN A 35 2.12 -22.89 9.23
C ASN A 35 1.22 -21.95 8.40
N GLU A 36 0.31 -22.53 7.62
CA GLU A 36 -0.56 -21.78 6.70
C GLU A 36 -1.33 -20.64 7.38
N LYS A 37 -1.87 -20.88 8.58
CA LYS A 37 -2.65 -19.89 9.32
C LYS A 37 -1.77 -18.77 9.88
N GLU A 38 -0.58 -19.11 10.36
CA GLU A 38 0.40 -18.12 10.82
C GLU A 38 0.91 -17.26 9.66
N LEU A 39 1.13 -17.88 8.50
CA LEU A 39 1.55 -17.20 7.29
C LEU A 39 0.48 -16.23 6.79
N GLU A 40 -0.80 -16.63 6.82
CA GLU A 40 -1.92 -15.75 6.44
C GLU A 40 -1.99 -14.50 7.32
N ILE A 41 -1.85 -14.65 8.64
CA ILE A 41 -1.85 -13.53 9.59
C ILE A 41 -0.67 -12.60 9.35
N GLU A 42 0.53 -13.16 9.14
CA GLU A 42 1.74 -12.38 8.91
C GLU A 42 1.66 -11.59 7.59
N ILE A 43 1.19 -12.23 6.52
CA ILE A 43 0.98 -11.57 5.22
C ILE A 43 -0.06 -10.45 5.33
N ASP A 44 -1.18 -10.67 6.05
CA ASP A 44 -2.21 -9.64 6.21
C ASP A 44 -1.68 -8.42 6.97
N ARG A 45 -0.85 -8.63 8.01
CA ARG A 45 -0.17 -7.54 8.73
C ARG A 45 0.74 -6.73 7.81
N ILE A 46 1.62 -7.41 7.06
CA ILE A 46 2.56 -6.77 6.13
C ILE A 46 1.80 -6.01 5.04
N TYR A 47 0.73 -6.61 4.52
CA TYR A 47 -0.11 -5.98 3.50
C TYR A 47 -0.77 -4.70 3.99
N GLN A 48 -1.30 -4.69 5.23
CA GLN A 48 -1.88 -3.48 5.83
C GLN A 48 -0.83 -2.38 5.99
N GLU A 49 0.36 -2.70 6.50
CA GLU A 49 1.47 -1.73 6.63
C GLU A 49 1.90 -1.17 5.27
N TRP A 50 1.98 -2.03 4.24
CA TRP A 50 2.29 -1.63 2.87
C TRP A 50 1.25 -0.64 2.32
N ILE A 51 -0.06 -0.92 2.51
CA ILE A 51 -1.13 0.00 2.12
C ILE A 51 -0.97 1.35 2.82
N TRP A 52 -0.79 1.35 4.14
CA TRP A 52 -0.69 2.58 4.92
C TRP A 52 0.52 3.42 4.53
N ASN A 53 1.64 2.79 4.16
CA ASN A 53 2.83 3.49 3.65
C ASN A 53 2.58 4.14 2.28
N LYS A 54 1.79 3.51 1.40
CA LYS A 54 1.42 4.09 0.09
C LYS A 54 0.38 5.21 0.21
N LEU A 55 -0.53 5.11 1.17
CA LEU A 55 -1.56 6.11 1.42
C LEU A 55 -1.03 7.26 2.28
N ASN A 56 -0.09 8.05 1.74
CA ASN A 56 0.27 9.33 2.35
C ASN A 56 -0.79 10.39 2.02
N VAL A 57 -1.92 10.34 2.73
CA VAL A 57 -3.07 11.21 2.50
C VAL A 57 -2.79 12.57 3.14
N SER A 58 -2.49 13.57 2.31
CA SER A 58 -2.52 14.98 2.68
C SER A 58 -3.55 15.72 1.83
N GLY A 59 -4.40 16.51 2.46
CA GLY A 59 -5.45 17.28 1.80
C GLY A 59 -5.24 18.77 2.06
N SER A 60 -5.21 19.57 1.00
CA SER A 60 -5.30 21.02 1.08
C SER A 60 -6.42 21.48 0.17
N ILE A 61 -7.32 22.32 0.71
CA ILE A 61 -8.40 22.93 -0.05
C ILE A 61 -7.95 24.36 -0.35
N VAL A 62 -7.73 24.66 -1.63
CA VAL A 62 -7.48 26.03 -2.10
C VAL A 62 -8.81 26.61 -2.56
N ILE A 63 -9.28 27.65 -1.85
CA ILE A 63 -10.42 28.46 -2.27
C ILE A 63 -9.83 29.75 -2.81
N ASP A 64 -9.89 29.94 -4.13
CA ASP A 64 -9.63 31.25 -4.73
C ASP A 64 -10.73 32.21 -4.28
N GLU A 65 -10.37 33.21 -3.47
CA GLU A 65 -11.24 34.36 -3.27
C GLU A 65 -11.31 35.14 -4.58
N PRO A 66 -12.51 35.39 -5.15
CA PRO A 66 -12.62 36.24 -6.32
C PRO A 66 -12.09 37.62 -5.94
N ASN A 67 -10.96 38.01 -6.55
CA ASN A 67 -10.33 39.32 -6.42
C ASN A 67 -11.41 40.41 -6.28
N ARG A 68 -11.59 40.93 -5.08
CA ARG A 68 -12.25 42.22 -4.91
C ARG A 68 -11.26 43.25 -5.42
N CYS A 69 -11.39 43.62 -6.68
CA CYS A 69 -10.79 44.84 -7.22
C CYS A 69 -11.19 45.99 -6.29
N GLN A 70 -10.22 46.51 -5.53
CA GLN A 70 -10.30 47.83 -4.90
C GLN A 70 -9.65 48.86 -5.81
#